data_AF-A0A329ZL29-F1
#
_entry.id   AF-A0A329ZL29-F1
#
_cell.length_a   1.000
_cell.length_b   1.000
_cell.length_c   1.000
_cell.angle_alpha   90.00
_cell.angle_beta   90.00
_cell.angle_gamma   90.00
#
_symmetry.space_group_name_H-M   'P 1'
#
loop_
_entity.id
_entity.type
_entity.pdbx_description
1 polymer ?
#
loop_
_entity_poly.entity_id
_entity_poly.type
_entity_poly.pdbx_seq_one_letter_code
_entity_poly.pdbx_strand_id
1 'polypeptide(L)'
;MGNTSAGMGGAGVALKNSAWGLYYNPALLSTSPKMKLGYTVNLGLQEKNIAQMATIDVKNMQNTAKNLADTFGSVANNASAGGLVSALSSALNSITNGNQAAGGAVGGMALSANVVSAQQAAQGGNQQIDLADLQKKLENYLKTSNGNHNVLIDQVKQEINKNNSLNSMQKDLLNGVIGGVNFDSLKFDGSQQQNVQNAISSITISKGSDKGLDKSMSDLRLVYDSLKDNHLNVVSQNGIVFQLGSKKLNNSFGTMAVGYFLSAYSNVSFKANADRMRLILDAGGSYYELDIGGGNYTYRLSSEDDYNRYSLLVALQETDPNKGHNIYLTAFVLNEIPVGYSRTFYLRNSNINVGIAGKFMSASSTQNKIAITTHTNFSKELKTITSNFKRLQSDKAFGLDVGLVYEIDLPKFRNLTFGLVAKNLNSPTFKSTYEDIVIRPQVRLGTAYYTTSGFNIALDVDVTQNDILGLSTIKQKSQMIGGGVGFLWKGMDIRTGLMKDLLQDNGLILTGGINLLGFLDIALQSSTKFTTIQKFPIPQYFNLHVGGSISW
;
A
#
# COMPACT_ATOMS: atom_id res chain seq x y z
N MET A 1 0.29 2.74 -24.29
CA MET A 1 0.19 2.05 -25.61
C MET A 1 1.52 2.08 -26.32
N GLY A 2 1.87 1.06 -27.10
CA GLY A 2 3.04 1.08 -28.00
C GLY A 2 4.25 0.31 -27.46
N ASN A 3 4.64 -0.71 -28.22
CA ASN A 3 5.60 -1.72 -27.77
C ASN A 3 7.04 -1.18 -27.72
N THR A 4 7.46 -0.37 -28.70
CA THR A 4 8.78 0.30 -28.71
C THR A 4 9.06 1.02 -27.41
N SER A 5 8.12 1.89 -27.01
CA SER A 5 8.22 2.67 -25.78
C SER A 5 8.15 1.79 -24.53
N ALA A 6 7.28 0.79 -24.51
CA ALA A 6 7.16 -0.14 -23.39
C ALA A 6 8.49 -0.88 -23.09
N GLY A 7 9.24 -1.28 -24.13
CA GLY A 7 10.56 -1.90 -23.98
C GLY A 7 11.70 -0.94 -23.61
N MET A 8 11.47 0.37 -23.69
CA MET A 8 12.45 1.42 -23.41
C MET A 8 12.06 2.27 -22.18
N GLY A 9 11.59 1.62 -21.11
CA GLY A 9 11.23 2.31 -19.87
C GLY A 9 10.04 3.27 -20.02
N GLY A 10 9.14 3.05 -20.98
CA GLY A 10 7.99 3.93 -21.23
C GLY A 10 8.34 5.26 -21.91
N ALA A 11 9.59 5.43 -22.37
CA ALA A 11 10.02 6.61 -23.11
C ALA A 11 9.46 6.61 -24.53
N GLY A 12 8.88 7.73 -24.96
CA GLY A 12 8.12 7.83 -26.20
C GLY A 12 7.84 9.25 -26.67
N VAL A 13 7.98 10.26 -25.80
CA VAL A 13 7.66 11.67 -26.10
C VAL A 13 8.61 12.28 -27.14
N ALA A 14 9.82 11.74 -27.28
CA ALA A 14 10.83 12.18 -28.23
C ALA A 14 11.24 11.10 -29.28
N LEU A 15 10.59 9.94 -29.30
CA LEU A 15 10.94 8.82 -30.20
C LEU A 15 10.38 8.99 -31.63
N LYS A 16 11.20 9.50 -32.57
CA LYS A 16 10.78 9.81 -33.95
C LYS A 16 10.34 8.62 -34.81
N ASN A 17 10.92 7.44 -34.58
CA ASN A 17 10.65 6.25 -35.41
C ASN A 17 9.43 5.43 -34.96
N SER A 18 8.71 5.87 -33.93
CA SER A 18 7.51 5.20 -33.47
C SER A 18 6.30 5.46 -34.40
N ALA A 19 5.43 4.46 -34.56
CA ALA A 19 4.10 4.66 -35.15
C ALA A 19 3.11 5.36 -34.18
N TRP A 20 3.47 5.38 -32.89
CA TRP A 20 2.62 5.87 -31.80
C TRP A 20 2.78 7.38 -31.52
N GLY A 21 3.27 8.15 -32.50
CA GLY A 21 3.39 9.61 -32.39
C GLY A 21 2.06 10.27 -32.00
N LEU A 22 0.96 9.88 -32.64
CA LEU A 22 -0.38 10.38 -32.32
C LEU A 22 -0.76 10.20 -30.85
N TYR A 23 -0.38 9.07 -30.25
CA TYR A 23 -0.65 8.79 -28.84
C TYR A 23 0.32 9.51 -27.92
N TYR A 24 1.64 9.46 -28.17
CA TYR A 24 2.66 9.98 -27.25
C TYR A 24 2.84 11.49 -27.33
N ASN A 25 3.03 12.02 -28.54
CA ASN A 25 3.29 13.43 -28.80
C ASN A 25 2.95 13.73 -30.28
N PRO A 26 1.84 14.43 -30.58
CA PRO A 26 1.39 14.63 -31.96
C PRO A 26 2.43 15.34 -32.85
N ALA A 27 3.39 16.09 -32.28
CA ALA A 27 4.48 16.68 -33.07
C ALA A 27 5.40 15.64 -33.72
N LEU A 28 5.51 14.43 -33.16
CA LEU A 28 6.33 13.35 -33.72
C LEU A 28 5.86 12.86 -35.09
N LEU A 29 4.58 13.08 -35.43
CA LEU A 29 4.00 12.66 -36.71
C LEU A 29 4.82 13.21 -37.90
N SER A 30 5.23 14.48 -37.83
CA SER A 30 6.01 15.17 -38.88
C SER A 30 7.53 14.89 -38.84
N THR A 31 8.07 14.40 -37.72
CA THR A 31 9.51 14.07 -37.59
C THR A 31 9.95 12.90 -38.46
N SER A 32 9.03 11.97 -38.72
CA SER A 32 9.24 10.84 -39.62
C SER A 32 8.02 10.71 -40.54
N PRO A 33 7.96 11.53 -41.62
CA PRO A 33 6.79 11.63 -42.50
C PRO A 33 6.79 10.47 -43.49
N LYS A 34 6.43 9.29 -42.99
CA LYS A 34 6.18 8.06 -43.75
C LYS A 34 4.73 7.63 -43.54
N MET A 35 4.26 6.72 -44.38
CA MET A 35 3.06 5.98 -44.05
C MET A 35 3.40 5.02 -42.91
N LYS A 36 2.55 4.96 -41.90
CA LYS A 36 2.71 4.04 -40.77
C LYS A 36 1.38 3.43 -40.38
N LEU A 37 1.38 2.13 -40.16
CA LEU A 37 0.32 1.41 -39.48
C LEU A 37 0.92 0.83 -38.20
N GLY A 38 0.30 1.10 -37.05
CA GLY A 38 0.70 0.53 -35.77
C GLY A 38 -0.50 -0.15 -35.11
N TYR A 39 -0.25 -1.27 -34.44
CA TYR A 39 -1.26 -1.96 -33.63
C TYR A 39 -0.62 -2.47 -32.34
N THR A 40 -1.38 -2.48 -31.25
CA THR A 40 -0.90 -2.93 -29.94
C THR A 40 -2.06 -3.47 -29.12
N VAL A 41 -1.76 -4.51 -28.35
CA VAL A 41 -2.60 -5.07 -27.30
C VAL A 41 -1.73 -5.19 -26.06
N ASN A 42 -2.25 -4.82 -24.90
CA ASN A 42 -1.54 -5.07 -23.65
C ASN A 42 -2.46 -5.44 -22.51
N LEU A 43 -1.83 -6.05 -21.51
CA LEU A 43 -2.41 -6.30 -20.20
C LEU A 43 -1.38 -5.94 -19.15
N GLY A 44 -1.76 -5.01 -18.29
CA GLY A 44 -1.00 -4.55 -17.14
C GLY A 44 -1.72 -4.85 -15.84
N LEU A 45 -0.94 -5.14 -14.80
CA LEU A 45 -1.37 -5.31 -13.43
C LEU A 45 -0.49 -4.44 -12.55
N GLN A 46 -1.10 -3.72 -11.60
CA GLN A 46 -0.40 -2.99 -10.56
C GLN A 46 -1.09 -3.24 -9.23
N GLU A 47 -0.33 -3.60 -8.21
CA GLU A 47 -0.84 -3.96 -6.90
C GLU A 47 -0.05 -3.23 -5.82
N LYS A 48 -0.77 -2.75 -4.80
CA LYS A 48 -0.21 -2.18 -3.59
C LYS A 48 -1.03 -2.64 -2.39
N ASN A 49 -0.37 -3.32 -1.45
CA ASN A 49 -0.88 -3.73 -0.15
C ASN A 49 -2.18 -4.57 -0.13
N ILE A 50 -2.76 -5.00 -1.25
CA ILE A 50 -3.91 -5.91 -1.29
C ILE A 50 -3.47 -7.36 -1.23
N ALA A 51 -2.48 -7.75 -2.03
CA ALA A 51 -2.03 -9.13 -2.14
C ALA A 51 -1.44 -9.65 -0.83
N GLN A 52 -0.76 -8.78 -0.05
CA GLN A 52 -0.20 -9.14 1.25
C GLN A 52 -1.29 -9.50 2.27
N MET A 53 -2.54 -9.05 2.08
CA MET A 53 -3.63 -9.44 2.97
C MET A 53 -3.93 -10.95 2.90
N ALA A 54 -3.64 -11.61 1.77
CA ALA A 54 -3.77 -13.06 1.65
C ALA A 54 -2.71 -13.85 2.44
N THR A 55 -1.68 -13.18 2.97
CA THR A 55 -0.60 -13.80 3.77
C THR A 55 -0.80 -13.71 5.27
N ILE A 56 -1.87 -13.02 5.70
CA ILE A 56 -2.22 -12.81 7.10
C ILE A 56 -2.57 -14.14 7.76
N ASP A 57 -1.95 -14.45 8.89
CA ASP A 57 -2.31 -15.61 9.71
C ASP A 57 -3.46 -15.25 10.67
N VAL A 58 -4.68 -15.31 10.14
CA VAL A 58 -5.91 -15.01 10.90
C VAL A 58 -6.03 -15.89 12.15
N LYS A 59 -5.60 -17.15 12.08
CA LYS A 59 -5.66 -18.08 13.21
C LYS A 59 -4.70 -17.66 14.32
N ASN A 60 -3.46 -17.31 13.95
CA ASN A 60 -2.49 -16.80 14.93
C ASN A 60 -2.96 -15.48 15.57
N MET A 61 -3.54 -14.56 14.79
CA MET A 61 -4.10 -13.32 15.32
C MET A 61 -5.26 -13.57 16.29
N GLN A 62 -6.19 -14.45 15.95
CA GLN A 62 -7.31 -14.82 16.84
C GLN A 62 -6.82 -15.45 18.14
N ASN A 63 -5.88 -16.40 18.05
CA ASN A 63 -5.28 -17.02 19.23
C ASN A 63 -4.53 -15.99 20.09
N THR A 64 -3.78 -15.09 19.46
CA THR A 64 -3.04 -14.05 20.18
C THR A 64 -3.98 -13.08 20.86
N ALA A 65 -5.04 -12.61 20.17
CA ALA A 65 -6.04 -11.73 20.76
C ALA A 65 -6.75 -12.40 21.94
N LYS A 66 -7.13 -13.68 21.79
CA LYS A 66 -7.71 -14.48 22.89
C LYS A 66 -6.73 -14.62 24.06
N ASN A 67 -5.48 -14.96 23.80
CA ASN A 67 -4.47 -15.14 24.84
C ASN A 67 -4.15 -13.83 25.55
N LEU A 68 -4.07 -12.71 24.83
CA LEU A 68 -3.90 -11.38 25.41
C LEU A 68 -5.10 -11.03 26.29
N ALA A 69 -6.32 -11.23 25.79
CA ALA A 69 -7.55 -11.00 26.54
C ALA A 69 -7.63 -11.91 27.78
N ASP A 70 -7.29 -13.20 27.68
CA ASP A 70 -7.33 -14.15 28.80
C ASP A 70 -6.16 -13.94 29.80
N THR A 71 -5.07 -13.27 29.40
CA THR A 71 -3.87 -13.05 30.23
C THR A 71 -3.89 -11.68 30.92
N PHE A 72 -4.29 -10.65 30.19
CA PHE A 72 -4.29 -9.25 30.64
C PHE A 72 -5.70 -8.73 30.93
N GLY A 73 -6.73 -9.29 30.27
CA GLY A 73 -8.13 -9.06 30.59
C GLY A 73 -8.60 -10.04 31.67
N SER A 74 -9.13 -9.49 32.75
CA SER A 74 -9.79 -10.25 33.80
C SER A 74 -11.24 -10.54 33.38
N VAL A 75 -11.58 -11.79 33.10
CA VAL A 75 -12.99 -12.17 32.90
C VAL A 75 -13.69 -12.17 34.26
N ALA A 76 -14.79 -11.43 34.38
CA ALA A 76 -15.62 -11.42 35.57
C ALA A 76 -16.03 -12.86 35.96
N ASN A 77 -15.89 -13.21 37.25
CA ASN A 77 -16.23 -14.50 37.88
C ASN A 77 -15.15 -15.59 37.97
N ASN A 78 -13.87 -15.30 37.76
CA ASN A 78 -12.79 -16.25 38.05
C ASN A 78 -11.83 -15.72 39.12
N ALA A 79 -11.67 -16.49 40.21
CA ALA A 79 -10.77 -16.24 41.33
C ALA A 79 -9.26 -16.24 40.97
N SER A 80 -8.93 -16.32 39.67
CA SER A 80 -7.60 -16.39 39.08
C SER A 80 -7.14 -15.09 38.41
N ALA A 81 -7.85 -13.98 38.67
CA ALA A 81 -7.63 -12.71 37.99
C ALA A 81 -6.20 -12.16 38.21
N GLY A 82 -5.47 -11.97 37.10
CA GLY A 82 -4.18 -11.27 37.06
C GLY A 82 -2.95 -12.14 37.33
N GLY A 83 -2.73 -13.21 36.55
CA GLY A 83 -1.52 -14.05 36.68
C GLY A 83 -0.20 -13.27 36.63
N LEU A 84 -0.11 -12.22 35.82
CA LEU A 84 1.04 -11.30 35.82
C LEU A 84 1.06 -10.37 37.04
N VAL A 85 -0.09 -9.82 37.44
CA VAL A 85 -0.21 -8.88 38.58
C VAL A 85 0.16 -9.57 39.89
N SER A 86 -0.32 -10.79 40.08
CA SER A 86 0.03 -11.65 41.21
C SER A 86 1.52 -12.04 41.18
N ALA A 87 2.04 -12.47 40.04
CA ALA A 87 3.47 -12.80 39.90
C ALA A 87 4.36 -11.57 40.18
N LEU A 88 3.98 -10.39 39.70
CA LEU A 88 4.71 -9.14 39.92
C LEU A 88 4.65 -8.71 41.40
N SER A 89 3.49 -8.81 42.03
CA SER A 89 3.33 -8.52 43.46
C SER A 89 4.20 -9.45 44.31
N SER A 90 4.17 -10.75 44.06
CA SER A 90 5.02 -11.74 44.75
C SER A 90 6.50 -11.48 44.50
N ALA A 91 6.91 -11.21 43.26
CA ALA A 91 8.29 -10.90 42.91
C ALA A 91 8.81 -9.64 43.61
N LEU A 92 8.04 -8.54 43.61
CA LEU A 92 8.41 -7.31 44.29
C LEU A 92 8.47 -7.48 45.82
N ASN A 93 7.55 -8.25 46.41
CA ASN A 93 7.58 -8.59 47.83
C ASN A 93 8.83 -9.44 48.17
N SER A 94 9.21 -10.39 47.30
CA SER A 94 10.42 -11.20 47.45
C SER A 94 11.69 -10.33 47.43
N ILE A 95 11.79 -9.40 46.48
CA ILE A 95 12.95 -8.49 46.35
C ILE A 95 13.03 -7.52 47.53
N THR A 96 11.91 -6.93 47.93
CA THR A 96 11.86 -5.95 49.02
C THR A 96 12.11 -6.59 50.39
N ASN A 97 11.61 -7.81 50.63
CA ASN A 97 11.82 -8.52 51.90
C ASN A 97 13.16 -9.28 51.94
N GLY A 98 13.67 -9.75 50.81
CA GLY A 98 14.96 -10.46 50.71
C GLY A 98 16.16 -9.58 51.06
N ASN A 99 16.04 -8.25 50.91
CA ASN A 99 17.06 -7.29 51.33
C ASN A 99 17.13 -7.05 52.85
N GLN A 100 16.23 -7.64 53.66
CA GLN A 100 16.33 -7.56 55.13
C GLN A 100 17.13 -8.70 55.76
N ALA A 101 17.56 -9.71 54.99
CA ALA A 101 18.29 -10.87 55.53
C ALA A 101 19.83 -10.70 55.53
N ALA A 102 20.37 -9.59 55.01
CA ALA A 102 21.82 -9.37 54.91
C ALA A 102 22.19 -7.93 55.33
N GLY A 103 22.19 -7.65 56.63
CA GLY A 103 22.72 -6.39 57.16
C GLY A 103 22.46 -6.24 58.65
N GLY A 104 23.54 -6.31 59.44
CA GLY A 104 23.50 -6.14 60.89
C GLY A 104 22.92 -4.79 61.35
N ALA A 105 22.36 -4.84 62.56
CA ALA A 105 21.82 -3.76 63.36
C ALA A 105 22.26 -2.32 63.02
N VAL A 106 21.30 -1.44 62.69
CA VAL A 106 21.21 -0.06 63.21
C VAL A 106 19.73 0.30 63.35
N GLY A 107 19.36 0.84 64.52
CA GLY A 107 17.98 1.02 64.94
C GLY A 107 17.22 2.20 64.33
N GLY A 108 15.91 2.19 64.58
CA GLY A 108 15.11 3.41 64.72
C GLY A 108 14.37 3.92 63.48
N MET A 109 13.50 3.11 62.86
CA MET A 109 12.16 3.56 62.43
C MET A 109 11.32 2.33 62.04
N ALA A 110 10.31 2.03 62.85
CA ALA A 110 9.36 0.96 62.55
C ALA A 110 8.51 1.37 61.33
N LEU A 111 8.84 0.85 60.14
CA LEU A 111 7.81 0.67 59.11
C LEU A 111 6.98 -0.53 59.55
N SER A 112 5.72 -0.26 59.84
CA SER A 112 4.68 -1.20 60.24
C SER A 112 4.75 -2.49 59.42
N ALA A 113 5.18 -3.54 60.10
CA ALA A 113 4.97 -4.92 59.73
C ALA A 113 3.48 -5.17 59.46
N ASN A 114 3.08 -5.14 58.19
CA ASN A 114 2.04 -6.04 57.71
C ASN A 114 2.72 -7.37 57.37
N VAL A 115 3.22 -8.04 58.42
CA VAL A 115 3.52 -9.46 58.43
C VAL A 115 2.18 -10.19 58.41
N VAL A 116 1.60 -10.32 57.21
CA VAL A 116 0.45 -11.22 56.96
C VAL A 116 0.74 -12.18 55.81
N SER A 117 1.83 -12.02 55.04
CA SER A 117 2.01 -12.75 53.77
C SER A 117 2.75 -14.10 53.84
N ALA A 118 3.26 -14.56 54.99
CA ALA A 118 3.96 -15.85 55.05
C ALA A 118 3.09 -17.03 55.53
N GLN A 119 1.98 -16.79 56.24
CA GLN A 119 1.10 -17.86 56.76
C GLN A 119 -0.19 -18.07 55.95
N GLN A 120 -0.50 -17.20 54.99
CA GLN A 120 -1.69 -17.33 54.11
C GLN A 120 -1.41 -18.07 52.80
N ALA A 121 -0.19 -18.53 52.55
CA ALA A 121 0.19 -19.26 51.33
C ALA A 121 -0.33 -20.72 51.30
N ALA A 122 -0.92 -21.23 52.39
CA ALA A 122 -1.34 -22.63 52.52
C ALA A 122 -2.87 -22.87 52.50
N GLN A 123 -3.68 -21.82 52.36
CA GLN A 123 -5.15 -21.96 52.27
C GLN A 123 -5.64 -21.08 51.12
N GLY A 124 -6.33 -21.68 50.15
CA GLY A 124 -6.79 -21.04 48.90
C GLY A 124 -7.82 -19.92 49.08
N GLY A 125 -7.45 -18.84 49.77
CA GLY A 125 -8.20 -17.59 49.84
C GLY A 125 -7.73 -16.60 48.78
N ASN A 126 -8.68 -15.86 48.20
CA ASN A 126 -8.41 -14.73 47.30
C ASN A 126 -7.39 -13.78 47.91
N GLN A 127 -6.15 -13.78 47.39
CA GLN A 127 -5.14 -12.80 47.78
C GLN A 127 -5.58 -11.44 47.25
N GLN A 128 -5.96 -10.55 48.17
CA GLN A 128 -6.37 -9.19 47.87
C GLN A 128 -5.12 -8.35 47.56
N ILE A 129 -4.92 -7.99 46.28
CA ILE A 129 -3.79 -7.17 45.85
C ILE A 129 -4.22 -5.70 45.86
N ASP A 130 -3.55 -4.87 46.66
CA ASP A 130 -3.66 -3.41 46.57
C ASP A 130 -2.83 -2.91 45.39
N LEU A 131 -3.52 -2.49 44.31
CA LEU A 131 -2.90 -2.02 43.07
C LEU A 131 -2.13 -0.70 43.25
N ALA A 132 -2.55 0.16 44.20
CA ALA A 132 -1.85 1.41 44.48
C ALA A 132 -0.55 1.14 45.27
N ASP A 133 -0.57 0.18 46.20
CA ASP A 133 0.65 -0.30 46.87
C ASP A 133 1.60 -1.00 45.89
N LEU A 134 1.06 -1.84 44.99
CA LEU A 134 1.84 -2.50 43.94
C LEU A 134 2.53 -1.47 43.02
N GLN A 135 1.80 -0.45 42.57
CA GLN A 135 2.35 0.65 41.77
C GLN A 135 3.50 1.35 42.51
N LYS A 136 3.32 1.68 43.80
CA LYS A 136 4.37 2.30 44.62
C LYS A 136 5.59 1.40 44.79
N LYS A 137 5.40 0.10 45.01
CA LYS A 137 6.50 -0.88 45.12
C LYS A 137 7.28 -0.98 43.82
N LEU A 138 6.60 -1.01 42.68
CA LEU A 138 7.24 -1.00 41.37
C LEU A 138 8.04 0.29 41.17
N GLU A 139 7.45 1.47 41.43
CA GLU A 139 8.14 2.76 41.31
C GLU A 139 9.38 2.86 42.21
N ASN A 140 9.32 2.35 43.44
CA ASN A 140 10.47 2.30 44.35
C ASN A 140 11.57 1.35 43.85
N TYR A 141 11.19 0.20 43.28
CA TYR A 141 12.15 -0.70 42.65
C TYR A 141 12.84 -0.02 41.45
N LEU A 142 12.07 0.62 40.57
CA LEU A 142 12.62 1.29 39.38
C LEU A 142 13.59 2.43 39.72
N LYS A 143 13.36 3.16 40.82
CA LYS A 143 14.30 4.17 41.33
C LYS A 143 15.63 3.58 41.81
N THR A 144 15.63 2.33 42.26
CA THR A 144 16.81 1.67 42.84
C THR A 144 17.51 0.71 41.88
N SER A 145 16.85 0.33 40.78
CA SER A 145 17.34 -0.63 39.78
C SER A 145 18.39 -0.05 38.82
N ASN A 146 18.55 1.28 38.75
CA ASN A 146 19.41 1.98 37.78
C ASN A 146 19.16 1.52 36.32
N GLY A 147 17.92 1.16 35.98
CA GLY A 147 17.52 0.68 34.65
C GLY A 147 17.84 -0.79 34.36
N ASN A 148 18.40 -1.55 35.31
CA ASN A 148 18.59 -3.00 35.17
C ASN A 148 17.46 -3.78 35.83
N HIS A 149 16.57 -4.36 35.02
CA HIS A 149 15.38 -5.07 35.49
C HIS A 149 15.52 -6.59 35.52
N ASN A 150 16.72 -7.14 35.28
CA ASN A 150 16.92 -8.59 35.15
C ASN A 150 16.49 -9.35 36.42
N VAL A 151 16.80 -8.81 37.60
CA VAL A 151 16.39 -9.41 38.88
C VAL A 151 14.87 -9.50 39.00
N LEU A 152 14.15 -8.42 38.66
CA LEU A 152 12.69 -8.43 38.66
C LEU A 152 12.14 -9.41 37.63
N ILE A 153 12.67 -9.40 36.41
CA ILE A 153 12.27 -10.30 35.32
C ILE A 153 12.41 -11.76 35.78
N ASP A 154 13.55 -12.14 36.35
CA ASP A 154 13.80 -13.51 36.79
C ASP A 154 12.86 -13.95 37.92
N GLN A 155 12.62 -13.07 38.89
CA GLN A 155 11.67 -13.33 39.97
C GLN A 155 10.23 -13.47 39.44
N VAL A 156 9.81 -12.60 38.51
CA VAL A 156 8.48 -12.68 37.90
C VAL A 156 8.33 -13.99 37.12
N LYS A 157 9.34 -14.43 36.35
CA LYS A 157 9.32 -15.72 35.66
C LYS A 157 9.18 -16.90 36.63
N GLN A 158 9.86 -16.87 37.77
CA GLN A 158 9.71 -17.90 38.80
C GLN A 158 8.28 -17.95 39.33
N GLU A 159 7.69 -16.80 39.63
CA GLU A 159 6.32 -16.71 40.14
C GLU A 159 5.27 -17.09 39.09
N ILE A 160 5.45 -16.73 37.82
CA ILE A 160 4.61 -17.19 36.70
C ILE A 160 4.58 -18.72 36.65
N ASN A 161 5.76 -19.36 36.73
CA ASN A 161 5.85 -20.82 36.61
C ASN A 161 5.20 -21.56 37.79
N LYS A 162 5.29 -21.00 39.00
CA LYS A 162 4.64 -21.51 40.22
C LYS A 162 3.13 -21.28 40.23
N ASN A 163 2.61 -20.35 39.44
CA ASN A 163 1.20 -20.01 39.47
C ASN A 163 0.33 -21.11 38.82
N ASN A 164 -0.49 -21.79 39.64
CA ASN A 164 -1.38 -22.86 39.18
C ASN A 164 -2.65 -22.34 38.49
N SER A 165 -2.94 -21.04 38.59
CA SER A 165 -4.09 -20.42 37.93
C SER A 165 -3.84 -20.10 36.46
N LEU A 166 -2.57 -20.17 36.02
CA LEU A 166 -2.16 -19.98 34.63
C LEU A 166 -2.05 -21.32 33.91
N ASN A 167 -2.68 -21.43 32.75
CA ASN A 167 -2.47 -22.55 31.85
C ASN A 167 -1.11 -22.45 31.13
N SER A 168 -0.68 -23.54 30.46
CA SER A 168 0.62 -23.57 29.79
C SER A 168 0.79 -22.47 28.75
N MET A 169 -0.26 -22.15 27.99
CA MET A 169 -0.20 -21.13 26.94
C MET A 169 -0.04 -19.71 27.52
N GLN A 170 -0.69 -19.43 28.65
CA GLN A 170 -0.53 -18.18 29.39
C GLN A 170 0.87 -18.08 30.00
N LYS A 171 1.41 -19.17 30.57
CA LYS A 171 2.78 -19.20 31.10
C LYS A 171 3.80 -18.97 30.00
N ASP A 172 3.65 -19.62 28.85
CA ASP A 172 4.55 -19.46 27.70
C ASP A 172 4.54 -18.01 27.20
N LEU A 173 3.36 -17.43 26.98
CA LEU A 173 3.22 -16.04 26.56
C LEU A 173 3.87 -15.09 27.58
N LEU A 174 3.53 -15.21 28.86
CA LEU A 174 4.06 -14.34 29.92
C LEU A 174 5.58 -14.46 30.08
N ASN A 175 6.12 -15.68 30.05
CA ASN A 175 7.56 -15.92 30.10
C ASN A 175 8.30 -15.34 28.89
N GLY A 176 7.68 -15.36 27.71
CA GLY A 176 8.20 -14.74 26.50
C GLY A 176 8.20 -13.21 26.60
N VAL A 177 7.06 -12.61 26.95
CA VAL A 177 6.92 -11.14 26.90
C VAL A 177 7.58 -10.41 28.05
N ILE A 178 7.69 -11.00 29.24
CA ILE A 178 8.14 -10.29 30.46
C ILE A 178 9.56 -9.70 30.31
N GLY A 179 10.42 -10.36 29.53
CA GLY A 179 11.78 -9.88 29.27
C GLY A 179 11.85 -8.58 28.47
N GLY A 180 10.82 -8.26 27.69
CA GLY A 180 10.75 -7.01 26.93
C GLY A 180 9.67 -6.05 27.41
N VAL A 181 9.06 -6.29 28.56
CA VAL A 181 8.17 -5.32 29.22
C VAL A 181 8.99 -4.09 29.59
N ASN A 182 8.52 -2.92 29.16
CA ASN A 182 9.02 -1.65 29.66
C ASN A 182 8.33 -1.34 30.99
N PHE A 183 9.00 -1.67 32.09
CA PHE A 183 8.45 -1.48 33.43
C PHE A 183 8.19 -0.01 33.78
N ASP A 184 8.90 0.95 33.18
CA ASP A 184 8.63 2.39 33.36
C ASP A 184 7.27 2.82 32.77
N SER A 185 6.76 2.05 31.80
CA SER A 185 5.47 2.27 31.16
C SER A 185 4.33 1.40 31.73
N LEU A 186 4.67 0.46 32.62
CA LEU A 186 3.71 -0.43 33.25
C LEU A 186 2.93 0.35 34.32
N LYS A 187 1.62 0.44 34.14
CA LYS A 187 0.72 1.18 35.04
C LYS A 187 -0.40 0.28 35.50
N PHE A 188 -0.76 0.41 36.77
CA PHE A 188 -1.94 -0.23 37.34
C PHE A 188 -3.12 0.75 37.44
N ASP A 189 -4.36 0.25 37.34
CA ASP A 189 -5.55 1.04 37.62
C ASP A 189 -5.81 1.10 39.13
N GLY A 190 -5.25 2.11 39.80
CA GLY A 190 -5.40 2.32 41.23
C GLY A 190 -6.79 2.75 41.69
N SER A 191 -7.75 2.94 40.78
CA SER A 191 -9.13 3.34 41.13
C SER A 191 -9.98 2.19 41.67
N GLN A 192 -9.60 0.94 41.37
CA GLN A 192 -10.28 -0.27 41.83
C GLN A 192 -9.56 -0.82 43.07
N GLN A 193 -9.98 -0.38 44.25
CA GLN A 193 -9.53 -1.03 45.48
C GLN A 193 -10.12 -2.45 45.52
N GLN A 194 -9.26 -3.45 45.69
CA GLN A 194 -9.60 -4.85 45.94
C GLN A 194 -10.03 -5.71 44.75
N ASN A 195 -10.16 -5.13 43.54
CA ASN A 195 -10.49 -5.90 42.34
C ASN A 195 -9.31 -5.90 41.37
N VAL A 196 -8.77 -7.08 41.09
CA VAL A 196 -7.76 -7.29 40.03
C VAL A 196 -8.36 -7.18 38.63
N GLN A 197 -9.65 -6.85 38.55
CA GLN A 197 -10.30 -6.53 37.31
C GLN A 197 -9.73 -5.24 36.72
N ASN A 198 -9.28 -5.29 35.46
CA ASN A 198 -8.64 -4.15 34.77
C ASN A 198 -7.38 -3.63 35.47
N ALA A 199 -6.71 -4.50 36.23
CA ALA A 199 -5.57 -4.13 37.06
C ALA A 199 -4.45 -3.44 36.28
N ILE A 200 -4.15 -3.85 35.04
CA ILE A 200 -3.12 -3.22 34.20
C ILE A 200 -3.79 -2.17 33.31
N SER A 201 -3.53 -0.89 33.58
CA SER A 201 -4.05 0.23 32.80
C SER A 201 -3.21 0.51 31.55
N SER A 202 -1.92 0.20 31.57
CA SER A 202 -1.04 0.30 30.40
C SER A 202 0.17 -0.62 30.55
N ILE A 203 0.56 -1.31 29.49
CA ILE A 203 1.80 -2.08 29.39
C ILE A 203 2.39 -1.94 27.99
N THR A 204 3.67 -1.60 27.90
CA THR A 204 4.42 -1.62 26.63
C THR A 204 5.38 -2.78 26.61
N ILE A 205 5.34 -3.56 25.53
CA ILE A 205 6.18 -4.73 25.27
C ILE A 205 7.04 -4.46 24.04
N SER A 206 8.34 -4.69 24.15
CA SER A 206 9.28 -4.51 23.05
C SER A 206 9.12 -5.61 22.00
N LYS A 207 9.31 -5.27 20.72
CA LYS A 207 9.39 -6.26 19.64
C LYS A 207 10.53 -7.25 19.89
N GLY A 208 10.35 -8.50 19.49
CA GLY A 208 11.33 -9.57 19.67
C GLY A 208 11.16 -10.39 20.96
N SER A 209 10.24 -9.97 21.84
CA SER A 209 10.02 -10.65 23.13
C SER A 209 9.28 -11.99 22.96
N ASP A 210 8.29 -12.02 22.09
CA ASP A 210 7.55 -13.24 21.76
C ASP A 210 7.27 -13.32 20.26
N LYS A 211 7.66 -14.43 19.63
CA LYS A 211 7.54 -14.61 18.17
C LYS A 211 6.09 -14.64 17.70
N GLY A 212 5.19 -15.22 18.50
CA GLY A 212 3.77 -15.34 18.16
C GLY A 212 3.07 -13.99 18.21
N LEU A 213 3.33 -13.23 19.27
CA LEU A 213 2.90 -11.85 19.44
C LEU A 213 3.46 -10.96 18.33
N ASP A 214 4.78 -11.02 18.08
CA ASP A 214 5.41 -10.22 17.03
C ASP A 214 4.76 -10.46 15.66
N LYS A 215 4.51 -11.74 15.33
CA LYS A 215 3.86 -12.14 14.09
C LYS A 215 2.43 -11.60 14.02
N SER A 216 1.64 -11.75 15.08
CA SER A 216 0.26 -11.23 15.13
C SER A 216 0.20 -9.71 15.01
N MET A 217 1.10 -9.00 15.69
CA MET A 217 1.15 -7.54 15.61
C MET A 217 1.62 -7.06 14.24
N SER A 218 2.56 -7.77 13.62
CA SER A 218 2.94 -7.52 12.24
C SER A 218 1.77 -7.74 11.28
N ASP A 219 1.00 -8.82 11.45
CA ASP A 219 -0.16 -9.13 10.61
C ASP A 219 -1.30 -8.11 10.79
N LEU A 220 -1.57 -7.67 12.01
CA LEU A 220 -2.53 -6.59 12.30
C LEU A 220 -2.10 -5.26 11.68
N ARG A 221 -0.80 -4.93 11.76
CA ARG A 221 -0.25 -3.75 11.09
C ARG A 221 -0.41 -3.85 9.57
N LEU A 222 -0.18 -5.03 8.98
CA LEU A 222 -0.43 -5.25 7.56
C LEU A 222 -1.90 -5.00 7.21
N VAL A 223 -2.87 -5.49 8.00
CA VAL A 223 -4.30 -5.15 7.80
C VAL A 223 -4.51 -3.64 7.82
N TYR A 224 -3.98 -2.96 8.84
CA TYR A 224 -4.15 -1.53 9.03
C TYR A 224 -3.57 -0.70 7.87
N ASP A 225 -2.32 -0.98 7.49
CA ASP A 225 -1.64 -0.30 6.38
C ASP A 225 -2.36 -0.59 5.05
N SER A 226 -2.86 -1.82 4.87
CA SER A 226 -3.64 -2.23 3.69
C SER A 226 -5.02 -1.56 3.65
N LEU A 227 -5.67 -1.30 4.77
CA LEU A 227 -6.94 -0.58 4.80
C LEU A 227 -6.80 0.91 4.45
N LYS A 228 -5.62 1.50 4.66
CA LYS A 228 -5.34 2.92 4.40
C LYS A 228 -4.84 3.21 3.00
N ASP A 229 -3.87 2.45 2.53
CA ASP A 229 -3.14 2.72 1.30
C ASP A 229 -3.02 1.44 0.48
N ASN A 230 -3.94 1.25 -0.46
CA ASN A 230 -4.03 0.04 -1.24
C ASN A 230 -4.71 0.29 -2.59
N HIS A 231 -4.37 -0.57 -3.55
CA HIS A 231 -5.14 -0.75 -4.77
C HIS A 231 -4.67 -2.01 -5.50
N LEU A 232 -5.56 -2.57 -6.30
CA LEU A 232 -5.23 -3.52 -7.34
C LEU A 232 -5.84 -2.99 -8.63
N ASN A 233 -4.98 -2.65 -9.58
CA ASN A 233 -5.34 -2.17 -10.90
C ASN A 233 -5.04 -3.25 -11.92
N VAL A 234 -6.01 -3.48 -12.81
CA VAL A 234 -5.81 -4.19 -14.05
C VAL A 234 -6.12 -3.22 -15.18
N VAL A 235 -5.19 -3.06 -16.10
CA VAL A 235 -5.28 -2.10 -17.19
C VAL A 235 -5.00 -2.82 -18.50
N SER A 236 -5.82 -2.56 -19.51
CA SER A 236 -5.56 -2.97 -20.88
C SER A 236 -5.71 -1.76 -21.79
N GLN A 237 -4.70 -1.47 -22.59
CA GLN A 237 -4.68 -0.34 -23.52
C GLN A 237 -4.37 -0.84 -24.92
N ASN A 238 -5.40 -1.00 -25.72
CA ASN A 238 -5.29 -1.55 -27.06
C ASN A 238 -5.48 -0.43 -28.08
N GLY A 239 -4.85 -0.53 -29.24
CA GLY A 239 -5.08 0.48 -30.25
C GLY A 239 -4.57 0.11 -31.63
N ILE A 240 -5.08 0.85 -32.60
CA ILE A 240 -4.62 0.88 -33.97
C ILE A 240 -4.41 2.34 -34.36
N VAL A 241 -3.33 2.64 -35.06
CA VAL A 241 -3.02 3.98 -35.55
C VAL A 241 -2.60 3.91 -37.00
N PHE A 242 -3.12 4.83 -37.80
CA PHE A 242 -2.73 5.03 -39.18
C PHE A 242 -2.22 6.46 -39.36
N GLN A 243 -0.99 6.58 -39.84
CA GLN A 243 -0.36 7.85 -40.18
C GLN A 243 -0.27 7.98 -41.70
N LEU A 244 -0.79 9.08 -42.23
CA LEU A 244 -0.62 9.50 -43.60
C LEU A 244 0.46 10.58 -43.68
N GLY A 245 1.66 10.17 -44.07
CA GLY A 245 2.80 11.06 -44.22
C GLY A 245 3.64 10.74 -45.45
N SER A 246 4.20 11.78 -46.05
CA SER A 246 5.31 11.69 -47.01
C SER A 246 6.15 12.95 -46.90
N LYS A 247 7.41 12.92 -47.34
CA LYS A 247 8.25 14.14 -47.36
C LYS A 247 7.59 15.29 -48.15
N LYS A 248 6.93 14.97 -49.26
CA LYS A 248 6.20 15.96 -50.09
C LYS A 248 5.00 16.54 -49.33
N LEU A 249 4.17 15.68 -48.72
CA LEU A 249 3.02 16.12 -47.92
C LEU A 249 3.47 16.99 -46.74
N ASN A 250 4.51 16.58 -46.02
CA ASN A 250 4.99 17.30 -44.84
C ASN A 250 5.49 18.72 -45.18
N ASN A 251 6.16 18.89 -46.32
CA ASN A 251 6.68 20.20 -46.74
C ASN A 251 5.57 21.17 -47.18
N SER A 252 4.53 20.67 -47.85
CA SER A 252 3.45 21.51 -48.38
C SER A 252 2.30 21.74 -47.38
N PHE A 253 1.86 20.66 -46.74
CA PHE A 253 0.61 20.64 -45.97
C PHE A 253 0.80 20.19 -44.52
N GLY A 254 1.67 19.21 -44.27
CA GLY A 254 1.89 18.59 -42.96
C GLY A 254 1.63 17.08 -42.99
N THR A 255 1.74 16.44 -41.82
CA THR A 255 1.48 15.01 -41.63
C THR A 255 0.24 14.81 -40.77
N MET A 256 -0.63 13.90 -41.18
CA MET A 256 -1.88 13.58 -40.48
C MET A 256 -1.88 12.15 -39.93
N ALA A 257 -2.63 11.91 -38.88
CA ALA A 257 -2.86 10.57 -38.36
C ALA A 257 -4.27 10.43 -37.77
N VAL A 258 -4.80 9.22 -37.82
CA VAL A 258 -6.03 8.82 -37.13
C VAL A 258 -5.75 7.56 -36.32
N GLY A 259 -6.40 7.43 -35.18
CA GLY A 259 -6.30 6.23 -34.35
C GLY A 259 -7.65 5.78 -33.82
N TYR A 260 -7.66 4.55 -33.32
CA TYR A 260 -8.70 4.02 -32.47
C TYR A 260 -8.05 3.39 -31.25
N PHE A 261 -8.32 3.93 -30.08
CA PHE A 261 -7.72 3.55 -28.80
C PHE A 261 -8.81 3.05 -27.87
N LEU A 262 -8.64 1.84 -27.34
CA LEU A 262 -9.53 1.21 -26.39
C LEU A 262 -8.77 0.94 -25.10
N SER A 263 -9.13 1.63 -24.04
CA SER A 263 -8.55 1.42 -22.71
C SER A 263 -9.60 0.86 -21.75
N ALA A 264 -9.31 -0.26 -21.11
CA ALA A 264 -10.11 -0.83 -20.04
C ALA A 264 -9.32 -0.78 -18.74
N TYR A 265 -9.93 -0.21 -17.70
CA TYR A 265 -9.38 -0.08 -16.37
C TYR A 265 -10.33 -0.78 -15.40
N SER A 266 -9.77 -1.63 -14.55
CA SER A 266 -10.46 -2.24 -13.43
C SER A 266 -9.64 -1.99 -12.18
N ASN A 267 -10.26 -1.49 -11.12
CA ASN A 267 -9.62 -1.22 -9.84
C ASN A 267 -10.44 -1.86 -8.71
N VAL A 268 -9.72 -2.46 -7.78
CA VAL A 268 -10.21 -2.81 -6.45
C VAL A 268 -9.43 -1.99 -5.44
N SER A 269 -10.12 -1.35 -4.50
CA SER A 269 -9.51 -0.59 -3.41
C SER A 269 -10.35 -0.70 -2.14
N PHE A 270 -9.71 -0.56 -0.99
CA PHE A 270 -10.34 -0.45 0.32
C PHE A 270 -10.38 1.02 0.73
N LYS A 271 -11.54 1.45 1.20
CA LYS A 271 -11.73 2.74 1.86
C LYS A 271 -12.19 2.48 3.28
N ALA A 272 -11.28 2.70 4.21
CA ALA A 272 -11.58 2.58 5.62
C ALA A 272 -12.41 3.76 6.13
N ASN A 273 -13.32 3.50 7.07
CA ASN A 273 -13.88 4.53 7.93
C ASN A 273 -12.78 5.02 8.88
N ALA A 274 -12.33 6.27 8.72
CA ALA A 274 -11.23 6.84 9.48
C ALA A 274 -11.49 6.87 10.99
N ASP A 275 -12.76 7.00 11.39
CA ASP A 275 -13.13 7.05 12.81
C ASP A 275 -13.09 5.66 13.46
N ARG A 276 -13.21 4.58 12.68
CA ARG A 276 -13.27 3.21 13.20
C ARG A 276 -12.00 2.39 12.94
N MET A 277 -10.83 2.99 13.13
CA MET A 277 -9.53 2.35 12.85
C MET A 277 -8.78 1.89 14.10
N ARG A 278 -9.28 2.13 15.31
CA ARG A 278 -8.60 1.75 16.56
C ARG A 278 -8.80 0.26 16.80
N LEU A 279 -7.73 -0.45 17.18
CA LEU A 279 -7.84 -1.86 17.54
C LEU A 279 -8.21 -1.97 19.01
N ILE A 280 -9.51 -1.99 19.30
CA ILE A 280 -10.02 -2.10 20.67
C ILE A 280 -10.73 -3.44 20.81
N LEU A 281 -10.26 -4.27 21.73
CA LEU A 281 -10.78 -5.60 22.02
C LEU A 281 -11.78 -5.52 23.18
N ASP A 282 -12.85 -6.30 23.09
CA ASP A 282 -13.75 -6.60 24.21
C ASP A 282 -13.33 -7.93 24.84
N ALA A 283 -12.99 -7.89 26.13
CA ALA A 283 -12.59 -9.02 26.95
C ALA A 283 -13.62 -9.31 28.05
N GLY A 284 -14.90 -9.40 27.68
CA GLY A 284 -15.98 -9.73 28.61
C GLY A 284 -16.44 -8.53 29.43
N GLY A 285 -16.66 -7.40 28.76
CA GLY A 285 -17.08 -6.12 29.37
C GLY A 285 -15.92 -5.24 29.84
N SER A 286 -14.68 -5.66 29.53
CA SER A 286 -13.47 -4.88 29.74
C SER A 286 -12.82 -4.60 28.40
N TYR A 287 -12.41 -3.35 28.16
CA TYR A 287 -11.99 -2.90 26.85
C TYR A 287 -10.52 -2.52 26.85
N TYR A 288 -9.80 -2.98 25.83
CA TYR A 288 -8.38 -2.70 25.73
C TYR A 288 -7.99 -2.33 24.32
N GLU A 289 -7.30 -1.21 24.20
CA GLU A 289 -6.71 -0.74 22.97
C GLU A 289 -5.30 -1.30 22.80
N LEU A 290 -5.02 -1.75 21.59
CA LEU A 290 -3.72 -2.22 21.16
C LEU A 290 -3.14 -1.24 20.15
N ASP A 291 -2.05 -0.58 20.54
CA ASP A 291 -1.27 0.31 19.69
C ASP A 291 0.03 -0.36 19.24
N ILE A 292 0.34 -0.27 17.95
CA ILE A 292 1.44 -0.99 17.28
C ILE A 292 2.46 0.03 16.77
N GLY A 293 3.44 0.33 17.62
CA GLY A 293 4.54 1.25 17.33
C GLY A 293 5.70 0.62 16.52
N GLY A 294 6.70 1.46 16.21
CA GLY A 294 7.88 1.06 15.42
C GLY A 294 8.73 -0.02 16.08
N GLY A 295 8.92 0.04 17.40
CA GLY A 295 9.74 -0.92 18.18
C GLY A 295 9.01 -1.64 19.31
N ASN A 296 7.71 -1.37 19.49
CA ASN A 296 6.99 -1.73 20.71
C ASN A 296 5.49 -1.90 20.40
N TYR A 297 4.82 -2.64 21.28
CA TYR A 297 3.37 -2.82 21.32
C TYR A 297 2.86 -2.29 22.65
N THR A 298 1.85 -1.44 22.62
CA THR A 298 1.24 -0.92 23.85
C THR A 298 -0.17 -1.46 23.97
N TYR A 299 -0.44 -2.13 25.07
CA TYR A 299 -1.77 -2.57 25.47
C TYR A 299 -2.25 -1.65 26.58
N ARG A 300 -3.38 -0.98 26.36
CA ARG A 300 -3.88 0.07 27.25
C ARG A 300 -5.37 -0.13 27.52
N LEU A 301 -5.79 0.10 28.75
CA LEU A 301 -7.20 0.10 29.11
C LEU A 301 -7.96 1.17 28.29
N SER A 302 -9.14 0.81 27.83
CA SER A 302 -10.06 1.61 27.05
C SER A 302 -11.45 1.59 27.70
N SER A 303 -12.40 2.32 27.13
CA SER A 303 -13.80 2.32 27.56
C SER A 303 -14.71 1.62 26.54
N GLU A 304 -15.92 1.28 26.99
CA GLU A 304 -17.00 0.83 26.13
C GLU A 304 -17.38 1.90 25.08
N ASP A 305 -17.40 3.18 25.47
CA ASP A 305 -17.68 4.29 24.54
C ASP A 305 -16.64 4.32 23.41
N ASP A 306 -15.36 4.21 23.76
CA ASP A 306 -14.28 4.21 22.79
C ASP A 306 -14.35 2.97 21.88
N TYR A 307 -14.65 1.79 22.44
CA TYR A 307 -14.88 0.58 21.67
C TYR A 307 -16.03 0.76 20.66
N ASN A 308 -17.20 1.19 21.12
CA ASN A 308 -18.39 1.37 20.29
C ASN A 308 -18.23 2.46 19.23
N ARG A 309 -17.42 3.49 19.48
CA ARG A 309 -17.21 4.60 18.55
C ARG A 309 -16.07 4.38 17.58
N TYR A 310 -14.95 3.84 18.04
CA TYR A 310 -13.71 3.85 17.26
C TYR A 310 -13.12 2.47 16.92
N SER A 311 -13.71 1.38 17.42
CA SER A 311 -13.16 0.03 17.19
C SER A 311 -13.33 -0.44 15.74
N LEU A 312 -12.24 -0.96 15.18
CA LEU A 312 -12.22 -1.71 13.92
C LEU A 312 -13.17 -2.92 13.97
N LEU A 313 -13.28 -3.60 15.12
CA LEU A 313 -14.12 -4.78 15.26
C LEU A 313 -15.61 -4.42 15.22
N VAL A 314 -15.99 -3.28 15.80
CA VAL A 314 -17.37 -2.78 15.74
C VAL A 314 -17.75 -2.40 14.32
N ALA A 315 -16.83 -1.82 13.54
CA ALA A 315 -17.07 -1.53 12.13
C ALA A 315 -17.41 -2.78 11.30
N LEU A 316 -16.87 -3.95 11.67
CA LEU A 316 -17.18 -5.22 11.02
C LEU A 316 -18.58 -5.74 11.38
N GLN A 317 -19.18 -5.29 12.47
CA GLN A 317 -20.54 -5.67 12.87
C GLN A 317 -21.61 -4.69 12.38
N GLU A 318 -21.18 -3.55 11.82
CA GLU A 318 -22.05 -2.50 11.35
C GLU A 318 -23.00 -3.01 10.24
N THR A 319 -24.25 -2.56 10.30
CA THR A 319 -25.27 -2.91 9.28
C THR A 319 -25.48 -1.78 8.27
N ASP A 320 -25.10 -0.55 8.62
CA ASP A 320 -25.06 0.58 7.70
C ASP A 320 -23.74 0.60 6.90
N PRO A 321 -23.76 0.38 5.58
CA PRO A 321 -22.56 0.38 4.75
C PRO A 321 -21.82 1.72 4.74
N ASN A 322 -22.44 2.82 5.18
CA ASN A 322 -21.77 4.12 5.29
C ASN A 322 -20.96 4.29 6.59
N LYS A 323 -21.20 3.43 7.59
CA LYS A 323 -20.51 3.49 8.89
C LYS A 323 -19.42 2.42 9.03
N GLY A 324 -19.37 1.43 8.13
CA GLY A 324 -18.33 0.41 8.05
C GLY A 324 -17.18 0.75 7.09
N HIS A 325 -16.18 -0.15 7.03
CA HIS A 325 -15.16 -0.12 5.97
C HIS A 325 -15.77 -0.63 4.67
N ASN A 326 -15.23 -0.19 3.53
CA ASN A 326 -15.79 -0.52 2.24
C ASN A 326 -14.72 -0.99 1.24
N ILE A 327 -15.07 -1.97 0.42
CA ILE A 327 -14.38 -2.31 -0.81
C ILE A 327 -15.04 -1.53 -1.95
N TYR A 328 -14.24 -0.79 -2.70
CA TYR A 328 -14.63 -0.14 -3.93
C TYR A 328 -14.15 -0.96 -5.11
N LEU A 329 -15.06 -1.22 -6.04
CA LEU A 329 -14.77 -1.83 -7.33
C LEU A 329 -15.12 -0.82 -8.41
N THR A 330 -14.11 -0.35 -9.13
CA THR A 330 -14.27 0.60 -10.23
C THR A 330 -13.93 -0.08 -11.54
N ALA A 331 -14.84 -0.04 -12.50
CA ALA A 331 -14.57 -0.45 -13.88
C ALA A 331 -14.82 0.73 -14.81
N PHE A 332 -13.87 1.01 -15.69
CA PHE A 332 -13.91 2.13 -16.62
C PHE A 332 -13.37 1.69 -17.98
N VAL A 333 -14.20 1.78 -19.01
CA VAL A 333 -13.83 1.50 -20.39
C VAL A 333 -13.91 2.80 -21.18
N LEU A 334 -12.80 3.19 -21.79
CA LEU A 334 -12.64 4.42 -22.55
C LEU A 334 -12.29 4.09 -24.00
N ASN A 335 -13.07 4.61 -24.92
CA ASN A 335 -12.80 4.60 -26.35
C ASN A 335 -12.35 6.01 -26.76
N GLU A 336 -11.24 6.13 -27.49
CA GLU A 336 -10.76 7.38 -28.05
C GLU A 336 -10.53 7.24 -29.55
N ILE A 337 -11.07 8.20 -30.32
CA ILE A 337 -10.81 8.36 -31.75
C ILE A 337 -10.04 9.68 -31.92
N PRO A 338 -8.71 9.65 -31.82
CA PRO A 338 -7.87 10.80 -32.10
C PRO A 338 -7.70 11.06 -33.60
N VAL A 339 -7.73 12.33 -33.98
CA VAL A 339 -7.26 12.84 -35.26
C VAL A 339 -6.19 13.88 -34.99
N GLY A 340 -4.98 13.63 -35.51
CA GLY A 340 -3.81 14.47 -35.29
C GLY A 340 -3.27 15.06 -36.57
N TYR A 341 -2.70 16.24 -36.43
CA TYR A 341 -1.99 16.97 -37.46
C TYR A 341 -0.67 17.49 -36.90
N SER A 342 0.36 17.53 -37.74
CA SER A 342 1.65 18.10 -37.37
C SER A 342 2.38 18.71 -38.56
N ARG A 343 3.30 19.61 -38.27
CA ARG A 343 4.14 20.26 -39.27
C ARG A 343 5.55 20.50 -38.75
N THR A 344 6.51 20.32 -39.64
CA THR A 344 7.92 20.66 -39.42
C THR A 344 8.23 22.07 -39.94
N PHE A 345 8.91 22.85 -39.12
CA PHE A 345 9.55 24.12 -39.46
C PHE A 345 11.07 23.88 -39.51
N TYR A 346 11.63 23.96 -40.71
CA TYR A 346 13.04 23.70 -40.95
C TYR A 346 13.88 24.94 -40.66
N LEU A 347 14.91 24.80 -39.82
CA LEU A 347 15.91 25.84 -39.53
C LEU A 347 17.28 25.35 -40.03
N ARG A 348 18.27 26.25 -40.09
CA ARG A 348 19.59 25.94 -40.69
C ARG A 348 20.28 24.70 -40.08
N ASN A 349 20.16 24.50 -38.76
CA ASN A 349 20.85 23.45 -37.99
C ASN A 349 19.92 22.68 -37.05
N SER A 350 18.61 22.83 -37.22
CA SER A 350 17.61 22.26 -36.31
C SER A 350 16.22 22.26 -36.96
N ASN A 351 15.31 21.45 -36.43
CA ASN A 351 13.91 21.44 -36.85
C ASN A 351 13.01 21.64 -35.64
N ILE A 352 11.96 22.45 -35.80
CA ILE A 352 10.88 22.56 -34.82
C ILE A 352 9.66 21.86 -35.40
N ASN A 353 9.09 20.92 -34.67
CA ASN A 353 7.88 20.21 -35.08
C ASN A 353 6.77 20.54 -34.09
N VAL A 354 5.63 20.99 -34.61
CA VAL A 354 4.46 21.31 -33.80
C VAL A 354 3.33 20.39 -34.21
N GLY A 355 2.60 19.86 -33.24
CA GLY A 355 1.46 18.99 -33.50
C GLY A 355 0.30 19.24 -32.56
N ILE A 356 -0.89 18.92 -33.05
CA ILE A 356 -2.16 19.02 -32.34
C ILE A 356 -2.98 17.77 -32.62
N ALA A 357 -3.73 17.28 -31.63
CA ALA A 357 -4.68 16.20 -31.82
C ALA A 357 -5.99 16.50 -31.09
N GLY A 358 -7.10 16.38 -31.83
CA GLY A 358 -8.44 16.38 -31.27
C GLY A 358 -8.91 14.93 -31.10
N LYS A 359 -9.60 14.64 -30.00
CA LYS A 359 -10.04 13.28 -29.65
C LYS A 359 -11.52 13.27 -29.39
N PHE A 360 -12.27 12.44 -30.10
CA PHE A 360 -13.61 12.07 -29.66
C PHE A 360 -13.50 10.92 -28.65
N MET A 361 -14.12 11.06 -27.49
CA MET A 361 -13.99 10.12 -26.39
C MET A 361 -15.37 9.62 -25.95
N SER A 362 -15.52 8.32 -25.77
CA SER A 362 -16.75 7.69 -25.28
C SER A 362 -16.37 6.71 -24.20
N ALA A 363 -16.91 6.90 -23.00
CA ALA A 363 -16.56 6.06 -21.87
C ALA A 363 -17.79 5.47 -21.18
N SER A 364 -17.63 4.26 -20.65
CA SER A 364 -18.60 3.58 -19.81
C SER A 364 -17.95 3.25 -18.48
N SER A 365 -18.63 3.55 -17.38
CA SER A 365 -18.05 3.39 -16.04
C SER A 365 -19.07 2.90 -15.02
N THR A 366 -18.62 2.04 -14.10
CA THR A 366 -19.39 1.69 -12.91
C THR A 366 -18.46 1.67 -11.71
N GLN A 367 -18.94 2.27 -10.62
CA GLN A 367 -18.31 2.16 -9.32
C GLN A 367 -19.30 1.46 -8.40
N ASN A 368 -18.83 0.44 -7.69
CA ASN A 368 -19.62 -0.34 -6.75
C ASN A 368 -18.93 -0.31 -5.40
N LYS A 369 -19.73 -0.27 -4.34
CA LYS A 369 -19.29 -0.25 -2.96
C LYS A 369 -19.82 -1.47 -2.25
N ILE A 370 -18.94 -2.27 -1.66
CA ILE A 370 -19.28 -3.43 -0.83
C ILE A 370 -18.83 -3.13 0.59
N ALA A 371 -19.72 -3.22 1.57
CA ALA A 371 -19.33 -3.08 2.96
C ALA A 371 -18.52 -4.30 3.43
N ILE A 372 -17.50 -4.08 4.24
CA ILE A 372 -16.68 -5.14 4.86
C ILE A 372 -17.26 -5.39 6.24
N THR A 373 -18.23 -6.30 6.32
CA THR A 373 -18.91 -6.65 7.57
C THR A 373 -19.15 -8.15 7.64
N THR A 374 -19.41 -8.66 8.85
CA THR A 374 -19.79 -10.06 9.09
C THR A 374 -21.13 -10.42 8.48
N HIS A 375 -21.93 -9.42 8.09
CA HIS A 375 -23.26 -9.57 7.51
C HIS A 375 -23.25 -9.51 5.97
N THR A 376 -22.11 -9.18 5.34
CA THR A 376 -22.00 -9.02 3.89
C THR A 376 -22.08 -10.37 3.18
N ASN A 377 -23.07 -10.51 2.29
CA ASN A 377 -23.15 -11.65 1.37
C ASN A 377 -22.40 -11.32 0.08
N PHE A 378 -21.09 -11.58 0.05
CA PHE A 378 -20.23 -11.29 -1.10
C PHE A 378 -20.71 -11.92 -2.42
N SER A 379 -21.32 -13.11 -2.37
CA SER A 379 -21.87 -13.77 -3.56
C SER A 379 -23.05 -12.99 -4.15
N LYS A 380 -23.91 -12.41 -3.31
CA LYS A 380 -25.01 -11.54 -3.73
C LYS A 380 -24.48 -10.21 -4.26
N GLU A 381 -23.53 -9.60 -3.55
CA GLU A 381 -22.89 -8.35 -3.96
C GLU A 381 -22.23 -8.48 -5.34
N LEU A 382 -21.47 -9.55 -5.56
CA LEU A 382 -20.84 -9.83 -6.84
C LEU A 382 -21.86 -10.01 -7.97
N LYS A 383 -23.00 -10.68 -7.71
CA LYS A 383 -24.10 -10.77 -8.68
C LYS A 383 -24.67 -9.38 -9.01
N THR A 384 -24.90 -8.53 -8.02
CA THR A 384 -25.34 -7.14 -8.24
C THR A 384 -24.34 -6.37 -9.09
N ILE A 385 -23.04 -6.48 -8.81
CA ILE A 385 -21.97 -5.83 -9.58
C ILE A 385 -21.99 -6.28 -11.05
N THR A 386 -22.07 -7.59 -11.30
CA THR A 386 -22.14 -8.09 -12.68
C THR A 386 -23.39 -7.61 -13.42
N SER A 387 -24.51 -7.42 -12.72
CA SER A 387 -25.74 -6.87 -13.31
C SER A 387 -25.62 -5.36 -13.62
N ASN A 388 -24.98 -4.58 -12.74
CA ASN A 388 -24.73 -3.15 -12.95
C ASN A 388 -23.80 -2.93 -14.15
N PHE A 389 -22.79 -3.79 -14.31
CA PHE A 389 -21.89 -3.75 -15.45
C PHE A 389 -22.60 -3.99 -16.79
N LYS A 390 -23.66 -4.80 -16.84
CA LYS A 390 -24.46 -5.02 -18.05
C LYS A 390 -25.33 -3.82 -18.46
N ARG A 391 -25.56 -2.88 -17.54
CA ARG A 391 -26.47 -1.73 -17.72
C ARG A 391 -25.72 -0.41 -17.96
N LEU A 392 -24.42 -0.48 -18.26
CA LEU A 392 -23.57 0.68 -18.45
C LEU A 392 -24.05 1.56 -19.62
N GLN A 393 -24.32 2.82 -19.32
CA GLN A 393 -24.48 3.85 -20.34
C GLN A 393 -23.12 4.47 -20.66
N SER A 394 -22.96 4.95 -21.90
CA SER A 394 -21.74 5.64 -22.30
C SER A 394 -21.94 7.15 -22.25
N ASP A 395 -21.02 7.84 -21.57
CA ASP A 395 -20.88 9.29 -21.61
C ASP A 395 -19.82 9.68 -22.67
N LYS A 396 -19.94 10.90 -23.20
CA LYS A 396 -19.11 11.38 -24.32
C LYS A 396 -18.43 12.68 -23.95
N ALA A 397 -17.18 12.82 -24.38
CA ALA A 397 -16.40 14.04 -24.22
C ALA A 397 -15.45 14.24 -25.41
N PHE A 398 -14.80 15.40 -25.44
CA PHE A 398 -13.72 15.68 -26.38
C PHE A 398 -12.43 15.92 -25.63
N GLY A 399 -11.29 15.50 -26.18
CA GLY A 399 -9.96 15.76 -25.65
C GLY A 399 -9.11 16.57 -26.63
N LEU A 400 -8.21 17.39 -26.10
CA LEU A 400 -7.24 18.17 -26.88
C LEU A 400 -5.81 17.93 -26.40
N ASP A 401 -4.94 17.55 -27.31
CA ASP A 401 -3.52 17.32 -27.07
C ASP A 401 -2.67 18.24 -27.97
N VAL A 402 -1.58 18.78 -27.42
CA VAL A 402 -0.62 19.65 -28.13
C VAL A 402 0.80 19.16 -27.87
N GLY A 403 1.62 19.18 -28.91
CA GLY A 403 2.98 18.65 -28.90
C GLY A 403 3.98 19.59 -29.54
N LEU A 404 5.21 19.54 -29.03
CA LEU A 404 6.38 20.21 -29.57
C LEU A 404 7.55 19.21 -29.59
N VAL A 405 8.31 19.17 -30.69
CA VAL A 405 9.57 18.44 -30.78
C VAL A 405 10.62 19.32 -31.42
N TYR A 406 11.73 19.53 -30.72
CA TYR A 406 12.93 20.18 -31.23
C TYR A 406 13.98 19.14 -31.59
N GLU A 407 14.44 19.14 -32.84
CA GLU A 407 15.48 18.23 -33.34
C GLU A 407 16.74 19.01 -33.67
N ILE A 408 17.88 18.53 -33.19
CA ILE A 408 19.21 19.05 -33.52
C ILE A 408 19.79 18.20 -34.65
N ASP A 409 20.18 18.87 -35.74
CA ASP A 409 20.80 18.25 -36.93
C ASP A 409 22.08 19.02 -37.29
N LEU A 410 23.06 19.00 -36.38
CA LEU A 410 24.37 19.61 -36.61
C LEU A 410 25.24 18.68 -37.47
N PRO A 411 26.13 19.21 -38.33
CA PRO A 411 26.94 18.39 -39.24
C PRO A 411 27.68 17.20 -38.59
N LYS A 412 28.15 17.38 -37.35
CA LYS A 412 28.88 16.37 -36.56
C LYS A 412 28.05 15.71 -35.44
N PHE A 413 26.84 16.21 -35.17
CA PHE A 413 25.98 15.73 -34.09
C PHE A 413 24.51 15.83 -34.50
N ARG A 414 23.95 14.71 -34.97
CA ARG A 414 22.62 14.63 -35.56
C ARG A 414 21.70 13.76 -34.72
N ASN A 415 20.40 13.93 -34.91
CA ASN A 415 19.34 13.08 -34.36
C ASN A 415 19.20 13.12 -32.82
N LEU A 416 19.56 14.23 -32.18
CA LEU A 416 19.11 14.49 -30.80
C LEU A 416 17.77 15.21 -30.86
N THR A 417 16.77 14.64 -30.19
CA THR A 417 15.41 15.19 -30.11
C THR A 417 15.06 15.52 -28.67
N PHE A 418 14.32 16.61 -28.50
CA PHE A 418 13.66 17.00 -27.26
C PHE A 418 12.17 17.12 -27.54
N GLY A 419 11.35 16.45 -26.75
CA GLY A 419 9.91 16.46 -26.88
C GLY A 419 9.25 17.05 -25.63
N LEU A 420 8.20 17.81 -25.86
CA LEU A 420 7.26 18.28 -24.87
C LEU A 420 5.85 17.98 -25.37
N VAL A 421 5.00 17.45 -24.51
CA VAL A 421 3.60 17.23 -24.83
C VAL A 421 2.72 17.63 -23.66
N ALA A 422 1.58 18.25 -23.97
CA ALA A 422 0.50 18.47 -23.05
C ALA A 422 -0.76 17.78 -23.60
N LYS A 423 -1.34 16.87 -22.82
CA LYS A 423 -2.51 16.07 -23.20
C LYS A 423 -3.73 16.43 -22.37
N ASN A 424 -4.90 16.22 -22.94
CA ASN A 424 -6.19 16.43 -22.28
C ASN A 424 -6.30 17.83 -21.66
N LEU A 425 -5.86 18.86 -22.39
CA LEU A 425 -5.78 20.24 -21.91
C LEU A 425 -7.12 20.76 -21.35
N ASN A 426 -8.23 20.22 -21.86
CA ASN A 426 -9.59 20.58 -21.51
C ASN A 426 -10.23 19.67 -20.44
N SER A 427 -9.48 18.76 -19.82
CA SER A 427 -9.93 17.88 -18.73
C SER A 427 -11.26 17.12 -18.99
N PRO A 428 -11.30 16.21 -20.00
CA PRO A 428 -12.51 15.45 -20.31
C PRO A 428 -13.08 14.74 -19.08
N THR A 429 -14.38 14.88 -18.85
CA THR A 429 -15.07 14.34 -17.66
C THR A 429 -16.18 13.40 -18.09
N PHE A 430 -16.30 12.26 -17.40
CA PHE A 430 -17.29 11.23 -17.68
C PHE A 430 -18.07 10.90 -16.41
N LYS A 431 -19.39 10.88 -16.52
CA LYS A 431 -20.27 10.55 -15.40
C LYS A 431 -20.05 9.12 -14.91
N SER A 432 -20.10 8.94 -13.58
CA SER A 432 -20.04 7.63 -12.93
C SER A 432 -21.06 7.50 -11.78
N THR A 433 -21.09 6.34 -11.13
CA THR A 433 -22.06 6.03 -10.07
C THR A 433 -21.87 6.89 -8.82
N TYR A 434 -20.62 7.09 -8.37
CA TYR A 434 -20.32 7.83 -7.12
C TYR A 434 -19.54 9.12 -7.38
N GLU A 435 -18.44 9.04 -8.14
CA GLU A 435 -17.58 10.17 -8.47
C GLU A 435 -17.32 10.19 -9.97
N ASP A 436 -17.55 11.34 -10.60
CA ASP A 436 -17.23 11.55 -12.01
C ASP A 436 -15.74 11.29 -12.28
N ILE A 437 -15.46 10.60 -13.37
CA ILE A 437 -14.10 10.28 -13.79
C ILE A 437 -13.58 11.42 -14.66
N VAL A 438 -12.65 12.20 -14.09
CA VAL A 438 -12.00 13.33 -14.78
C VAL A 438 -10.62 12.90 -15.27
N ILE A 439 -10.40 12.95 -16.59
CA ILE A 439 -9.07 12.75 -17.17
C ILE A 439 -8.32 14.07 -17.09
N ARG A 440 -7.42 14.18 -16.10
CA ARG A 440 -6.65 15.41 -15.86
C ARG A 440 -5.68 15.75 -17.01
N PRO A 441 -5.33 17.03 -17.18
CA PRO A 441 -4.28 17.44 -18.10
C PRO A 441 -2.95 16.80 -17.70
N GLN A 442 -2.18 16.34 -18.69
CA GLN A 442 -0.90 15.68 -18.47
C GLN A 442 0.21 16.37 -19.24
N VAL A 443 1.32 16.70 -18.59
CA VAL A 443 2.51 17.26 -19.24
C VAL A 443 3.65 16.27 -19.11
N ARG A 444 4.32 15.97 -20.24
CA ARG A 444 5.47 15.07 -20.29
C ARG A 444 6.60 15.70 -21.09
N LEU A 445 7.82 15.44 -20.64
CA LEU A 445 9.05 15.82 -21.30
C LEU A 445 9.81 14.56 -21.70
N GLY A 446 10.54 14.63 -22.81
CA GLY A 446 11.39 13.53 -23.22
C GLY A 446 12.57 13.97 -24.07
N THR A 447 13.58 13.11 -24.15
CA THR A 447 14.70 13.25 -25.07
C THR A 447 15.04 11.90 -25.68
N ALA A 448 15.48 11.91 -26.93
CA ALA A 448 16.00 10.71 -27.57
C ALA A 448 17.20 11.04 -28.47
N TYR A 449 18.12 10.10 -28.58
CA TYR A 449 19.28 10.21 -29.44
C TYR A 449 19.44 8.96 -30.30
N TYR A 450 19.71 9.15 -31.59
CA TYR A 450 19.88 8.06 -32.56
C TYR A 450 21.23 8.13 -33.26
N THR A 451 21.90 7.00 -33.29
CA THR A 451 23.16 6.82 -34.03
C THR A 451 22.89 6.20 -35.41
N THR A 452 23.84 6.36 -36.33
CA THR A 452 23.79 5.71 -37.65
C THR A 452 23.99 4.19 -37.57
N SER A 453 24.56 3.67 -36.49
CA SER A 453 24.77 2.23 -36.27
C SER A 453 23.52 1.48 -35.80
N GLY A 454 22.39 2.17 -35.65
CA GLY A 454 21.13 1.57 -35.17
C GLY A 454 20.99 1.55 -33.64
N PHE A 455 21.96 2.09 -32.90
CA PHE A 455 21.81 2.34 -31.47
C PHE A 455 20.96 3.59 -31.22
N ASN A 456 20.07 3.52 -30.23
CA ASN A 456 19.32 4.67 -29.74
C ASN A 456 19.12 4.63 -28.22
N ILE A 457 18.97 5.80 -27.63
CA ILE A 457 18.66 5.99 -26.21
C ILE A 457 17.49 6.97 -26.11
N ALA A 458 16.60 6.73 -25.14
CA ALA A 458 15.50 7.64 -24.84
C ALA A 458 15.23 7.73 -23.35
N LEU A 459 14.74 8.89 -22.92
CA LEU A 459 14.39 9.24 -21.54
C LEU A 459 13.13 10.09 -21.57
N ASP A 460 12.17 9.78 -20.70
CA ASP A 460 10.93 10.54 -20.51
C ASP A 460 10.67 10.75 -19.01
N VAL A 461 10.00 11.86 -18.71
CA VAL A 461 9.50 12.18 -17.37
C VAL A 461 8.10 12.78 -17.44
N ASP A 462 7.24 12.31 -16.56
CA ASP A 462 5.93 12.91 -16.30
C ASP A 462 6.12 14.14 -15.40
N VAL A 463 5.86 15.32 -15.95
CA VAL A 463 5.98 16.58 -15.19
C VAL A 463 4.80 16.75 -14.23
N THR A 464 3.61 16.32 -14.67
CA THR A 464 2.39 16.34 -13.86
C THR A 464 2.11 14.99 -13.23
N GLN A 465 1.50 15.00 -12.05
CA GLN A 465 0.98 13.80 -11.40
C GLN A 465 -0.31 13.34 -12.08
N ASN A 466 -0.48 12.04 -12.25
CA ASN A 466 -1.65 11.43 -12.85
C ASN A 466 -2.47 10.69 -11.78
N ASP A 467 -3.79 10.82 -11.81
CA ASP A 467 -4.67 10.07 -10.93
C ASP A 467 -4.68 8.59 -11.33
N ILE A 468 -4.46 7.70 -10.38
CA ILE A 468 -4.77 6.29 -10.55
C ILE A 468 -6.28 6.14 -10.38
N LEU A 469 -6.94 5.50 -11.35
CA LEU A 469 -8.38 5.30 -11.32
C LEU A 469 -8.76 4.32 -10.20
N GLY A 470 -9.11 4.84 -9.03
CA GLY A 470 -9.53 4.07 -7.86
C GLY A 470 -10.05 4.96 -6.72
N LEU A 471 -10.98 4.42 -5.93
CA LEU A 471 -11.64 5.11 -4.81
C LEU A 471 -11.14 4.53 -3.48
N SER A 472 -9.94 4.93 -3.07
CA SER A 472 -9.30 4.55 -1.80
C SER A 472 -9.37 5.67 -0.76
N THR A 473 -9.02 5.38 0.50
CA THR A 473 -8.91 6.39 1.57
C THR A 473 -7.92 7.51 1.20
N ILE A 474 -6.76 7.14 0.66
CA ILE A 474 -5.79 8.08 0.10
C ILE A 474 -5.90 8.05 -1.41
N LYS A 475 -6.10 9.20 -2.05
CA LYS A 475 -6.15 9.30 -3.51
C LYS A 475 -4.80 8.92 -4.12
N GLN A 476 -4.78 7.82 -4.86
CA GLN A 476 -3.56 7.28 -5.46
C GLN A 476 -3.15 8.08 -6.69
N LYS A 477 -1.86 8.37 -6.80
CA LYS A 477 -1.27 9.13 -7.91
C LYS A 477 -0.05 8.43 -8.47
N SER A 478 0.25 8.67 -9.74
CA SER A 478 1.43 8.15 -10.43
C SER A 478 2.22 9.30 -11.06
N GLN A 479 3.54 9.21 -11.02
CA GLN A 479 4.43 10.12 -11.74
C GLN A 479 5.67 9.35 -12.20
N MET A 480 5.72 9.01 -13.49
CA MET A 480 6.77 8.14 -14.01
C MET A 480 8.00 8.93 -14.47
N ILE A 481 9.17 8.35 -14.21
CA ILE A 481 10.42 8.66 -14.91
C ILE A 481 10.97 7.36 -15.48
N GLY A 482 11.42 7.38 -16.72
CA GLY A 482 11.95 6.16 -17.34
C GLY A 482 12.74 6.42 -18.60
N GLY A 483 13.49 5.41 -19.00
CA GLY A 483 14.32 5.48 -20.18
C GLY A 483 14.87 4.12 -20.54
N GLY A 484 15.49 4.04 -21.72
CA GLY A 484 16.05 2.81 -22.20
C GLY A 484 16.92 3.01 -23.43
N VAL A 485 17.52 1.91 -23.84
CA VAL A 485 18.36 1.80 -25.02
C VAL A 485 17.79 0.76 -25.97
N GLY A 486 18.03 0.93 -27.26
CA GLY A 486 17.64 -0.01 -28.29
C GLY A 486 18.73 -0.20 -29.33
N PHE A 487 18.83 -1.42 -29.83
CA PHE A 487 19.71 -1.81 -30.93
C PHE A 487 18.85 -2.32 -32.07
N LEU A 488 18.89 -1.60 -33.20
CA LEU A 488 18.09 -1.91 -34.39
C LEU A 488 18.99 -2.58 -35.44
N TRP A 489 18.68 -3.83 -35.78
CA TRP A 489 19.29 -4.57 -36.89
C TRP A 489 18.27 -4.79 -38.02
N LYS A 490 18.75 -5.25 -39.18
CA LYS A 490 17.89 -5.58 -40.31
C LYS A 490 17.03 -6.80 -39.96
N GLY A 491 15.75 -6.56 -39.66
CA GLY A 491 14.76 -7.62 -39.36
C GLY A 491 14.63 -7.99 -37.89
N MET A 492 15.39 -7.37 -36.98
CA MET A 492 15.23 -7.55 -35.54
C MET A 492 15.65 -6.30 -34.77
N ASP A 493 14.93 -5.94 -33.72
CA ASP A 493 15.43 -5.00 -32.72
C ASP A 493 15.30 -5.56 -31.31
N ILE A 494 16.23 -5.18 -30.44
CA ILE A 494 16.20 -5.50 -29.02
C ILE A 494 16.27 -4.19 -28.25
N ARG A 495 15.44 -4.10 -27.22
CA ARG A 495 15.32 -2.94 -26.33
C ARG A 495 15.37 -3.38 -24.88
N THR A 496 15.98 -2.55 -24.06
CA THR A 496 15.92 -2.68 -22.62
C THR A 496 15.83 -1.29 -21.99
N GLY A 497 15.22 -1.22 -20.83
CA GLY A 497 15.03 0.03 -20.12
C GLY A 497 14.66 -0.19 -18.67
N LEU A 498 14.51 0.93 -17.99
CA LEU A 498 14.10 1.01 -16.61
C LEU A 498 13.18 2.20 -16.42
N MET A 499 12.25 2.08 -15.49
CA MET A 499 11.36 3.15 -15.09
C MET A 499 11.06 3.08 -13.59
N LYS A 500 10.66 4.20 -13.01
CA LYS A 500 10.26 4.30 -11.61
C LYS A 500 9.05 5.21 -11.51
N ASP A 501 8.06 4.78 -10.76
CA ASP A 501 6.99 5.66 -10.31
C ASP A 501 7.47 6.38 -9.04
N LEU A 502 7.51 7.71 -9.08
CA LEU A 502 7.98 8.54 -7.98
C LEU A 502 6.96 8.64 -6.85
N LEU A 503 5.69 8.33 -7.12
CA LEU A 503 4.59 8.42 -6.16
C LEU A 503 4.09 7.05 -5.69
N GLN A 504 4.63 5.96 -6.24
CA GLN A 504 4.27 4.59 -5.87
C GLN A 504 5.50 3.83 -5.41
N ASP A 505 5.33 3.06 -4.33
CA ASP A 505 6.41 2.26 -3.76
C ASP A 505 6.45 0.85 -4.39
N ASN A 506 6.57 0.81 -5.71
CA ASN A 506 6.59 -0.43 -6.50
C ASN A 506 8.03 -0.90 -6.80
N GLY A 507 9.04 -0.21 -6.27
CA GLY A 507 10.44 -0.43 -6.64
C GLY A 507 10.80 0.08 -8.05
N LEU A 508 11.95 -0.39 -8.56
CA LEU A 508 12.35 -0.12 -9.94
C LEU A 508 11.54 -1.05 -10.87
N ILE A 509 11.18 -0.58 -12.05
CA ILE A 509 10.51 -1.39 -13.07
C ILE A 509 11.49 -1.62 -14.22
N LEU A 510 11.83 -2.89 -14.44
CA LEU A 510 12.69 -3.32 -15.52
C LEU A 510 11.86 -3.57 -16.77
N THR A 511 12.36 -3.15 -17.93
CA THR A 511 11.67 -3.33 -19.20
C THR A 511 12.57 -4.01 -20.23
N GLY A 512 11.96 -4.85 -21.05
CA GLY A 512 12.61 -5.49 -22.19
C GLY A 512 11.65 -5.57 -23.36
N GLY A 513 12.17 -5.49 -24.58
CA GLY A 513 11.37 -5.63 -25.79
C GLY A 513 12.16 -6.23 -26.93
N ILE A 514 11.46 -6.98 -27.78
CA ILE A 514 11.99 -7.53 -29.02
C ILE A 514 11.00 -7.27 -30.14
N ASN A 515 11.50 -6.79 -31.27
CA ASN A 515 10.75 -6.72 -32.51
C ASN A 515 11.36 -7.68 -33.52
N LEU A 516 10.52 -8.46 -34.19
CA LEU A 516 10.87 -9.35 -35.28
C LEU A 516 10.19 -8.86 -36.56
N LEU A 517 11.00 -8.63 -37.59
CA LEU A 517 10.59 -8.28 -38.95
C LEU A 517 9.76 -6.99 -39.06
N GLY A 518 9.77 -6.12 -38.04
CA GLY A 518 8.98 -4.89 -37.96
C GLY A 518 7.55 -5.11 -37.45
N PHE A 519 6.92 -6.22 -37.83
CA PHE A 519 5.49 -6.43 -37.61
C PHE A 519 5.13 -7.15 -36.31
N LEU A 520 6.04 -7.89 -35.67
CA LEU A 520 5.78 -8.56 -34.39
C LEU A 520 6.69 -8.00 -33.31
N ASP A 521 6.12 -7.28 -32.37
CA ASP A 521 6.79 -6.61 -31.27
C ASP A 521 6.22 -7.11 -29.94
N ILE A 522 7.08 -7.62 -29.06
CA ILE A 522 6.72 -8.05 -27.72
C ILE A 522 7.54 -7.24 -26.74
N ALA A 523 6.88 -6.63 -25.76
CA ALA A 523 7.55 -5.93 -24.66
C ALA A 523 6.99 -6.34 -23.31
N LEU A 524 7.87 -6.49 -22.35
CA LEU A 524 7.57 -6.90 -20.98
C LEU A 524 8.10 -5.85 -20.00
N GLN A 525 7.33 -5.60 -18.96
CA GLN A 525 7.69 -4.73 -17.85
C GLN A 525 7.40 -5.47 -16.53
N SER A 526 8.35 -5.45 -15.60
CA SER A 526 8.18 -6.04 -14.26
C SER A 526 8.86 -5.20 -13.19
N SER A 527 8.18 -4.96 -12.07
CA SER A 527 8.82 -4.37 -10.90
C SER A 527 9.84 -5.30 -10.25
N THR A 528 10.80 -4.72 -9.56
CA THR A 528 11.74 -5.41 -8.68
C THR A 528 11.15 -5.71 -7.31
N LYS A 529 10.04 -5.05 -6.94
CA LYS A 529 9.29 -5.34 -5.72
C LYS A 529 8.19 -6.35 -6.01
N PHE A 530 8.12 -7.37 -5.17
CA PHE A 530 7.19 -8.48 -5.28
C PHE A 530 6.37 -8.61 -4.01
N THR A 531 5.13 -9.04 -4.16
CA THR A 531 4.27 -9.50 -3.07
C THR A 531 4.10 -11.01 -3.21
N THR A 532 4.27 -11.77 -2.13
CA THR A 532 4.10 -13.23 -2.16
C THR A 532 2.65 -13.59 -1.88
N ILE A 533 1.99 -14.33 -2.77
CA ILE A 533 0.65 -14.89 -2.53
C ILE A 533 0.77 -16.41 -2.55
N GLN A 534 0.38 -17.09 -1.46
CA GLN A 534 0.38 -18.56 -1.38
C GLN A 534 1.71 -19.19 -1.86
N LYS A 535 2.86 -18.60 -1.49
CA LYS A 535 4.23 -18.98 -1.88
C LYS A 535 4.66 -18.61 -3.31
N PHE A 536 3.80 -17.99 -4.12
CA PHE A 536 4.14 -17.50 -5.44
C PHE A 536 4.47 -15.99 -5.38
N PRO A 537 5.68 -15.57 -5.79
CA PRO A 537 6.02 -14.16 -5.87
C PRO A 537 5.32 -13.54 -7.09
N ILE A 538 4.57 -12.46 -6.87
CA ILE A 538 3.91 -11.69 -7.92
C ILE A 538 4.50 -10.28 -7.90
N PRO A 539 4.97 -9.74 -9.04
CA PRO A 539 5.49 -8.38 -9.08
C PRO A 539 4.36 -7.37 -8.80
N GLN A 540 4.66 -6.34 -8.01
CA GLN A 540 3.72 -5.24 -7.72
C GLN A 540 3.37 -4.42 -8.97
N TYR A 541 4.17 -4.50 -10.03
CA TYR A 541 3.83 -3.98 -11.35
C TYR A 541 4.25 -4.99 -12.42
N PHE A 542 3.33 -5.30 -13.33
CA PHE A 542 3.55 -6.16 -14.48
C PHE A 542 2.86 -5.56 -15.69
N ASN A 543 3.48 -5.60 -16.87
CA ASN A 543 2.81 -5.21 -18.10
C ASN A 543 3.37 -5.96 -19.30
N LEU A 544 2.50 -6.61 -20.07
CA LEU A 544 2.84 -7.32 -21.30
C LEU A 544 2.20 -6.62 -22.49
N HIS A 545 3.00 -6.25 -23.49
CA HIS A 545 2.57 -5.65 -24.74
C HIS A 545 2.90 -6.59 -25.90
N VAL A 546 1.93 -6.78 -26.80
CA VAL A 546 2.09 -7.51 -28.07
C VAL A 546 1.51 -6.65 -29.18
N GLY A 547 2.22 -6.48 -30.28
CA GLY A 547 1.82 -5.54 -31.32
C GLY A 547 2.82 -5.50 -32.46
N GLY A 548 2.88 -4.37 -33.15
CA GLY A 548 3.85 -4.14 -34.21
C GLY A 548 3.57 -2.87 -34.98
N SER A 549 4.46 -2.59 -35.94
CA SER A 549 4.25 -1.49 -36.86
C SER A 549 4.86 -1.75 -38.22
N ILE A 550 4.18 -1.30 -39.26
CA ILE A 550 4.67 -1.35 -40.63
C ILE A 550 4.81 0.08 -41.10
N SER A 551 5.94 0.42 -41.74
CA SER A 551 6.18 1.73 -42.31
C SER A 551 6.72 1.61 -43.73
N TRP A 552 6.18 2.40 -44.65
CA TRP A 552 6.58 2.45 -46.05
C TRP A 552 6.58 3.87 -46.61
#